data_AF-A0A0B0P063-F1
#
_entry.id   AF-A0A0B0P063-F1
#
_cell.length_a   1.000
_cell.length_b   1.000
_cell.length_c   1.000
_cell.angle_alpha   90.00
_cell.angle_beta   90.00
_cell.angle_gamma   90.00
#
_symmetry.space_group_name_H-M   'P 1'
#
loop_
_entity.id
_entity.type
_entity.pdbx_description
1 polymer ?
#
loop_
_entity_poly.entity_id
_entity_poly.type
_entity_poly.pdbx_seq_one_letter_code
_entity_poly.pdbx_strand_id
1 'polypeptide(L)'
;MASYSKFPICFHLSKPFLSLSKPSKFSFFHNTSISFQNIPTKSPPPLQSSSSSSTQLQPIEELPPKLQEIIKLFQSVEEPKAKYEQLMFYGKNLNPLDTQFKTKENKVEGCVSQVWVRAYLDKDTNVVYQADSDSVLTKGLAALLVNGLSGRPVQEVLRVSPDFAVLLGLQQSLTPSRNNGFLNMLKLMQRKALELLIEAEKGSESSGNGQIVNDNSENTSLDSKVDENSGVVSSSQNGSEERSSGLGSRGMRIKEKLERELSPIELEVEDVSYQHAGHAGVRGSDGETHFNLRIVSKEFEGKSLVKRHRLVYSLLDGELQSGLHALSIVAKTPSEVEAK
;
A
#
# COMPACT_ATOMS: atom_id res chain seq x y z
N MET A 1 -17.54 -60.35 31.22
CA MET A 1 -16.07 -60.45 31.46
C MET A 1 -15.55 -59.02 31.36
N ALA A 2 -15.11 -58.39 32.45
CA ALA A 2 -13.80 -58.56 33.13
C ALA A 2 -12.68 -57.78 32.39
N SER A 3 -11.82 -56.97 33.02
CA SER A 3 -11.69 -56.64 34.45
C SER A 3 -11.07 -55.24 34.69
N TYR A 4 -10.89 -54.87 35.96
CA TYR A 4 -10.29 -53.62 36.46
C TYR A 4 -8.76 -53.53 36.24
N SER A 5 -8.24 -52.30 36.19
CA SER A 5 -7.11 -51.88 37.05
C SER A 5 -7.19 -50.37 37.36
N LYS A 6 -6.49 -49.89 38.40
CA LYS A 6 -6.69 -48.55 38.99
C LYS A 6 -5.47 -48.14 39.85
N PHE A 7 -5.25 -46.82 40.01
CA PHE A 7 -4.31 -46.19 40.98
C PHE A 7 -2.78 -46.45 40.74
N PRO A 8 -1.86 -45.86 41.54
CA PRO A 8 -1.49 -44.43 41.45
C PRO A 8 0.05 -44.21 41.53
N ILE A 9 0.51 -42.98 41.77
CA ILE A 9 1.60 -42.64 42.75
C ILE A 9 1.68 -41.11 42.93
N CYS A 10 2.05 -40.63 44.12
CA CYS A 10 2.22 -39.21 44.43
C CYS A 10 3.26 -39.01 45.55
N PHE A 11 4.40 -38.37 45.27
CA PHE A 11 5.45 -37.89 46.18
C PHE A 11 6.41 -36.96 45.39
N HIS A 12 7.15 -35.99 45.95
CA HIS A 12 6.94 -35.16 47.15
C HIS A 12 7.81 -33.87 47.04
N LEU A 13 7.78 -33.01 48.05
CA LEU A 13 8.52 -31.72 48.15
C LEU A 13 10.04 -31.83 47.93
N SER A 14 10.63 -30.75 47.38
CA SER A 14 11.77 -30.07 48.02
C SER A 14 12.01 -28.64 47.49
N LYS A 15 12.33 -27.72 48.41
CA LYS A 15 12.98 -26.41 48.17
C LYS A 15 14.24 -26.35 49.02
N PRO A 16 15.25 -25.57 48.62
CA PRO A 16 15.64 -24.41 49.45
C PRO A 16 15.76 -23.13 48.56
N PHE A 17 15.75 -21.87 49.02
CA PHE A 17 16.55 -21.19 50.08
C PHE A 17 18.07 -21.27 49.75
N LEU A 18 18.89 -20.21 49.70
CA LEU A 18 18.79 -18.76 49.97
C LEU A 18 19.24 -17.99 48.67
N SER A 19 19.50 -16.67 48.58
CA SER A 19 19.71 -15.60 49.56
C SER A 19 19.34 -14.21 48.97
N LEU A 20 19.31 -13.18 49.81
CA LEU A 20 18.90 -11.81 49.48
C LEU A 20 20.04 -10.82 49.78
N SER A 21 20.36 -9.89 48.87
CA SER A 21 21.25 -8.77 49.17
C SER A 21 20.84 -7.45 48.46
N LYS A 22 20.69 -6.42 49.28
CA LYS A 22 20.44 -4.98 49.01
C LYS A 22 20.78 -4.23 50.32
N PRO A 23 20.98 -2.91 50.32
CA PRO A 23 21.63 -2.06 49.31
C PRO A 23 22.78 -1.22 49.94
N SER A 24 23.52 -0.45 49.15
CA SER A 24 24.29 0.72 49.64
C SER A 24 23.50 2.03 49.43
N LYS A 25 23.87 3.10 50.14
CA LYS A 25 22.97 4.23 50.46
C LYS A 25 23.73 5.52 50.78
N PHE A 26 23.31 6.66 50.20
CA PHE A 26 23.62 8.06 50.62
C PHE A 26 25.12 8.50 50.60
N SER A 27 25.52 9.77 50.37
CA SER A 27 24.93 10.96 49.72
C SER A 27 26.09 11.91 49.27
N PHE A 28 26.15 13.26 49.27
CA PHE A 28 25.33 14.37 49.81
C PHE A 28 25.54 15.69 48.99
N PHE A 29 25.14 16.83 49.57
CA PHE A 29 25.31 18.26 49.22
C PHE A 29 26.61 18.67 48.47
N HIS A 30 26.64 19.71 47.62
CA HIS A 30 26.31 21.11 47.96
C HIS A 30 25.59 21.95 46.87
N ASN A 31 25.18 23.15 47.28
CA ASN A 31 24.40 24.14 46.52
C ASN A 31 25.06 25.52 46.66
N THR A 32 25.36 26.20 45.55
CA THR A 32 25.83 27.60 45.54
C THR A 32 25.26 28.35 44.34
N SER A 33 24.50 29.41 44.62
CA SER A 33 24.11 30.42 43.61
C SER A 33 25.21 31.48 43.49
N ILE A 34 25.59 31.85 42.26
CA ILE A 34 26.47 33.00 41.98
C ILE A 34 25.76 33.92 40.96
N SER A 35 25.99 35.23 41.10
CA SER A 35 25.17 36.29 40.50
C SER A 35 25.25 36.38 38.97
N PHE A 36 24.16 36.88 38.38
CA PHE A 36 24.13 37.42 37.01
C PHE A 36 25.16 38.54 36.82
N GLN A 37 25.83 38.53 35.66
CA GLN A 37 26.17 39.73 34.89
C GLN A 37 25.99 39.41 33.40
N ASN A 38 25.20 40.22 32.68
CA ASN A 38 24.98 40.05 31.24
C ASN A 38 26.04 40.81 30.44
N ILE A 39 26.69 40.15 29.48
CA ILE A 39 27.53 40.79 28.46
C ILE A 39 27.03 40.34 27.08
N PRO A 40 26.61 41.25 26.18
CA PRO A 40 26.06 40.89 24.89
C PRO A 40 27.17 40.64 23.85
N THR A 41 27.60 39.40 23.67
CA THR A 41 28.45 38.98 22.55
C THR A 41 27.63 38.22 21.51
N LYS A 42 27.57 38.78 20.29
CA LYS A 42 26.79 38.23 19.16
C LYS A 42 27.56 37.07 18.50
N SER A 43 27.43 35.87 19.04
CA SER A 43 27.87 34.65 18.37
C SER A 43 26.97 34.34 17.15
N PRO A 44 27.52 33.78 16.05
CA PRO A 44 26.70 33.19 15.00
C PRO A 44 25.99 31.93 15.53
N PRO A 45 24.83 31.55 14.97
CA PRO A 45 24.15 30.32 15.39
C PRO A 45 25.03 29.10 15.05
N PRO A 46 25.15 28.11 15.95
CA PRO A 46 25.78 26.85 15.59
C PRO A 46 24.92 26.16 14.51
N LEU A 47 25.58 25.56 13.53
CA LEU A 47 24.94 24.66 12.55
C LEU A 47 24.42 23.43 13.31
N GLN A 48 23.17 23.49 13.77
CA GLN A 48 22.52 22.34 14.39
C GLN A 48 22.26 21.28 13.32
N SER A 49 22.92 20.14 13.49
CA SER A 49 22.78 18.94 12.68
C SER A 49 21.30 18.55 12.58
N SER A 50 20.76 18.50 11.37
CA SER A 50 19.40 18.03 11.07
C SER A 50 19.30 16.51 11.15
N SER A 51 19.56 15.96 12.33
CA SER A 51 19.64 14.52 12.62
C SER A 51 18.36 13.98 13.23
N SER A 52 17.26 14.02 12.47
CA SER A 52 16.07 13.17 12.67
C SER A 52 15.11 13.29 11.49
N SER A 53 15.28 12.42 10.50
CA SER A 53 14.32 12.23 9.40
C SER A 53 13.02 11.59 9.95
N SER A 54 12.12 12.43 10.44
CA SER A 54 10.79 12.02 10.88
C SER A 54 9.84 11.96 9.69
N THR A 55 9.57 10.75 9.21
CA THR A 55 8.55 10.51 8.17
C THR A 55 7.19 10.91 8.73
N GLN A 56 6.70 12.09 8.34
CA GLN A 56 5.46 12.65 8.86
C GLN A 56 4.25 11.96 8.23
N LEU A 57 3.85 10.84 8.85
CA LEU A 57 2.62 10.10 8.53
C LEU A 57 1.39 11.03 8.66
N GLN A 58 0.33 10.72 7.92
CA GLN A 58 -0.96 11.41 8.07
C GLN A 58 -1.40 11.38 9.54
N PRO A 59 -1.80 12.52 10.15
CA PRO A 59 -2.36 12.54 11.51
C PRO A 59 -3.53 11.58 11.65
N ILE A 60 -3.61 10.87 12.78
CA ILE A 60 -4.71 9.93 13.05
C ILE A 60 -6.05 10.69 13.05
N GLU A 61 -6.03 11.93 13.50
CA GLU A 61 -7.14 12.85 13.63
C GLU A 61 -7.82 13.19 12.28
N GLU A 62 -7.10 13.05 11.16
CA GLU A 62 -7.62 13.28 9.81
C GLU A 62 -8.23 12.03 9.16
N LEU A 63 -8.08 10.86 9.77
CA LEU A 63 -8.65 9.60 9.26
C LEU A 63 -10.13 9.46 9.67
N PRO A 64 -10.96 8.74 8.89
CA PRO A 64 -12.35 8.44 9.25
C PRO A 64 -12.49 7.88 10.68
N PRO A 65 -13.48 8.31 11.50
CA PRO A 65 -13.51 8.01 12.93
C PRO A 65 -13.36 6.52 13.30
N LYS A 66 -14.09 5.62 12.60
CA LYS A 66 -13.98 4.17 12.79
C LYS A 66 -12.58 3.63 12.47
N LEU A 67 -11.87 4.23 11.51
CA LEU A 67 -10.49 3.85 11.20
C LEU A 67 -9.54 4.31 12.31
N GLN A 68 -9.78 5.47 12.93
CA GLN A 68 -9.05 5.88 14.14
C GLN A 68 -9.26 4.92 15.30
N GLU A 69 -10.50 4.49 15.55
CA GLU A 69 -10.85 3.50 16.59
C GLU A 69 -10.13 2.17 16.37
N ILE A 70 -10.15 1.65 15.13
CA ILE A 70 -9.42 0.44 14.74
C ILE A 70 -7.91 0.61 14.96
N ILE A 71 -7.32 1.73 14.55
CA ILE A 71 -5.89 2.02 14.75
C ILE A 71 -5.54 2.07 16.24
N LYS A 72 -6.30 2.82 17.04
CA LYS A 72 -6.10 2.92 18.50
C LYS A 72 -6.21 1.55 19.18
N LEU A 73 -7.14 0.69 18.74
CA LEU A 73 -7.28 -0.68 19.23
C LEU A 73 -6.07 -1.56 18.86
N PHE A 74 -5.63 -1.55 17.60
CA PHE A 74 -4.44 -2.33 17.16
C PHE A 74 -3.10 -1.79 17.71
N GLN A 75 -3.05 -0.52 18.12
CA GLN A 75 -1.92 0.06 18.85
C GLN A 75 -1.91 -0.34 20.33
N SER A 76 -3.08 -0.53 20.96
CA SER A 76 -3.19 -0.95 22.37
C SER A 76 -2.76 -2.40 22.66
N VAL A 77 -2.55 -3.21 21.62
CA VAL A 77 -2.13 -4.62 21.74
C VAL A 77 -0.63 -4.72 21.50
N GLU A 78 0.14 -5.07 22.54
CA GLU A 78 1.59 -5.19 22.42
C GLU A 78 2.03 -6.50 21.74
N GLU A 79 1.40 -7.63 22.03
CA GLU A 79 1.83 -8.95 21.55
C GLU A 79 1.52 -9.15 20.04
N PRO A 80 2.52 -9.44 19.17
CA PRO A 80 2.29 -9.64 17.73
C PRO A 80 1.32 -10.79 17.40
N LYS A 81 1.31 -11.85 18.22
CA LYS A 81 0.37 -12.96 18.09
C LYS A 81 -1.08 -12.53 18.38
N ALA A 82 -1.30 -11.73 19.42
CA ALA A 82 -2.61 -11.18 19.74
C ALA A 82 -3.12 -10.24 18.63
N LYS A 83 -2.25 -9.42 18.01
CA LYS A 83 -2.60 -8.63 16.81
C LYS A 83 -3.06 -9.52 15.65
N TYR A 84 -2.39 -10.65 15.42
CA TYR A 84 -2.76 -11.61 14.38
C TYR A 84 -4.12 -12.27 14.67
N GLU A 85 -4.37 -12.67 15.92
CA GLU A 85 -5.63 -13.26 16.37
C GLU A 85 -6.80 -12.27 16.31
N GLN A 86 -6.57 -11.01 16.69
CA GLN A 86 -7.52 -9.91 16.47
C GLN A 86 -7.83 -9.70 14.99
N LEU A 87 -6.82 -9.80 14.11
CA LEU A 87 -7.03 -9.70 12.67
C LEU A 87 -7.83 -10.90 12.10
N MET A 88 -7.66 -12.12 12.65
CA MET A 88 -8.55 -13.25 12.36
C MET A 88 -9.99 -12.96 12.82
N PHE A 89 -10.16 -12.36 13.99
CA PHE A 89 -11.47 -12.02 14.55
C PHE A 89 -12.22 -11.01 13.68
N TYR A 90 -11.56 -9.95 13.21
CA TYR A 90 -12.16 -9.03 12.23
C TYR A 90 -12.59 -9.77 10.95
N GLY A 91 -11.74 -10.65 10.41
CA GLY A 91 -12.06 -11.44 9.22
C GLY A 91 -13.21 -12.44 9.41
N LYS A 92 -13.35 -13.02 10.61
CA LYS A 92 -14.44 -13.94 10.97
C LYS A 92 -15.79 -13.25 11.13
N ASN A 93 -15.81 -12.03 11.66
CA ASN A 93 -17.04 -11.25 11.89
C ASN A 93 -17.40 -10.33 10.70
N LEU A 94 -16.64 -10.35 9.60
CA LEU A 94 -17.00 -9.64 8.38
C LEU A 94 -18.19 -10.31 7.69
N ASN A 95 -19.26 -9.53 7.49
CA ASN A 95 -20.45 -9.96 6.75
C ASN A 95 -20.06 -10.57 5.39
N PRO A 96 -20.52 -11.79 5.05
CA PRO A 96 -20.10 -12.47 3.84
C PRO A 96 -20.59 -11.75 2.58
N LEU A 97 -19.69 -11.60 1.59
CA LEU A 97 -20.07 -11.16 0.26
C LEU A 97 -20.82 -12.29 -0.46
N ASP A 98 -22.05 -12.00 -0.90
CA ASP A 98 -22.87 -12.90 -1.71
C ASP A 98 -22.13 -13.34 -2.99
N THR A 99 -22.31 -14.59 -3.39
CA THR A 99 -21.58 -15.21 -4.50
C THR A 99 -21.84 -14.52 -5.84
N GLN A 100 -23.04 -13.97 -6.04
CA GLN A 100 -23.37 -13.15 -7.22
C GLN A 100 -22.46 -11.93 -7.40
N PHE A 101 -21.83 -11.43 -6.32
CA PHE A 101 -20.94 -10.28 -6.35
C PHE A 101 -19.46 -10.64 -6.43
N LYS A 102 -19.10 -11.93 -6.48
CA LYS A 102 -17.71 -12.41 -6.66
C LYS A 102 -17.26 -12.37 -8.14
N THR A 103 -17.63 -11.29 -8.82
CA THR A 103 -17.36 -11.07 -10.24
C THR A 103 -15.91 -10.58 -10.46
N LYS A 104 -15.51 -10.39 -11.72
CA LYS A 104 -14.18 -9.87 -12.07
C LYS A 104 -14.03 -8.38 -11.74
N GLU A 105 -15.12 -7.63 -11.79
CA GLU A 105 -15.17 -6.17 -11.63
C GLU A 105 -14.96 -5.75 -10.16
N ASN A 106 -15.40 -6.61 -9.24
CA ASN A 106 -15.17 -6.46 -7.80
C ASN A 106 -13.86 -7.12 -7.33
N LYS A 107 -13.11 -7.82 -8.20
CA LYS A 107 -11.90 -8.56 -7.80
C LYS A 107 -10.72 -7.63 -7.57
N VAL A 108 -9.95 -7.89 -6.52
CA VAL A 108 -8.67 -7.20 -6.23
C VAL A 108 -7.55 -7.92 -6.99
N GLU A 109 -6.87 -7.20 -7.88
CA GLU A 109 -5.72 -7.75 -8.63
C GLU A 109 -4.39 -7.58 -7.87
N GLY A 110 -3.37 -8.32 -8.32
CA GLY A 110 -2.03 -8.36 -7.69
C GLY A 110 -1.96 -9.11 -6.36
N CYS A 111 -3.10 -9.51 -5.78
CA CYS A 111 -3.15 -10.28 -4.55
C CYS A 111 -2.77 -11.76 -4.76
N VAL A 112 -2.06 -12.33 -3.77
CA VAL A 112 -1.73 -13.77 -3.70
C VAL A 112 -2.93 -14.63 -3.33
N SER A 113 -3.87 -14.05 -2.57
CA SER A 113 -5.17 -14.58 -2.23
C SER A 113 -6.23 -13.97 -3.14
N GLN A 114 -7.27 -14.72 -3.48
CA GLN A 114 -8.45 -14.13 -4.11
C GLN A 114 -9.19 -13.26 -3.10
N VAL A 115 -9.51 -12.03 -3.51
CA VAL A 115 -10.28 -11.06 -2.73
C VAL A 115 -11.27 -10.37 -3.65
N TRP A 116 -12.48 -10.13 -3.15
CA TRP A 116 -13.47 -9.30 -3.82
C TRP A 116 -13.94 -8.20 -2.88
N VAL A 117 -14.13 -7.00 -3.41
CA VAL A 117 -14.72 -5.86 -2.72
C VAL A 117 -15.80 -5.23 -3.61
N ARG A 118 -17.04 -5.29 -3.12
CA ARG A 118 -18.19 -4.56 -3.66
C ARG A 118 -18.33 -3.23 -2.94
N ALA A 119 -18.72 -2.19 -3.67
CA ALA A 119 -19.15 -0.91 -3.13
C ALA A 119 -20.56 -0.58 -3.63
N TYR A 120 -21.32 0.18 -2.85
CA TYR A 120 -22.61 0.79 -3.24
C TYR A 120 -22.86 2.02 -2.36
N LEU A 121 -23.76 2.92 -2.77
CA LEU A 121 -24.19 4.05 -1.95
C LEU A 121 -25.34 3.65 -1.01
N ASP A 122 -25.38 4.21 0.18
CA ASP A 122 -26.54 4.17 1.07
C ASP A 122 -27.52 5.34 0.81
N LYS A 123 -28.58 5.42 1.62
CA LYS A 123 -29.65 6.42 1.50
C LYS A 123 -29.15 7.86 1.67
N ASP A 124 -28.04 8.03 2.38
CA ASP A 124 -27.45 9.31 2.74
C ASP A 124 -26.24 9.62 1.82
N THR A 125 -26.14 8.91 0.68
CA THR A 125 -25.07 9.00 -0.33
C THR A 125 -23.65 8.63 0.14
N ASN A 126 -23.53 7.96 1.29
CA ASN A 126 -22.24 7.46 1.76
C ASN A 126 -21.90 6.13 1.08
N VAL A 127 -20.61 5.86 0.86
CA VAL A 127 -20.17 4.58 0.30
C VAL A 127 -20.14 3.49 1.39
N VAL A 128 -20.76 2.36 1.09
CA VAL A 128 -20.79 1.15 1.92
C VAL A 128 -20.11 0.02 1.17
N TYR A 129 -19.25 -0.72 1.86
CA TYR A 129 -18.47 -1.82 1.29
C TYR A 129 -18.89 -3.18 1.81
N GLN A 130 -18.70 -4.20 0.99
CA GLN A 130 -18.79 -5.62 1.36
C GLN A 130 -17.58 -6.33 0.74
N ALA A 131 -16.93 -7.22 1.48
CA ALA A 131 -15.75 -7.92 0.97
C ALA A 131 -15.68 -9.38 1.45
N ASP A 132 -14.96 -10.20 0.70
CA ASP A 132 -14.64 -11.58 1.09
C ASP A 132 -13.32 -12.05 0.45
N SER A 133 -12.70 -13.09 1.03
CA SER A 133 -11.44 -13.65 0.52
C SER A 133 -11.31 -15.13 0.84
N ASP A 134 -10.57 -15.86 0.00
CA ASP A 134 -10.18 -17.27 0.20
C ASP A 134 -9.30 -17.53 1.43
N SER A 135 -8.70 -16.48 2.00
CA SER A 135 -7.71 -16.54 3.08
C SER A 135 -8.18 -15.75 4.28
N VAL A 136 -8.23 -16.40 5.45
CA VAL A 136 -8.73 -15.83 6.70
C VAL A 136 -7.99 -14.54 7.08
N LEU A 137 -6.67 -14.46 6.85
CA LEU A 137 -5.90 -13.24 7.11
C LEU A 137 -6.19 -12.13 6.10
N THR A 138 -6.29 -12.48 4.82
CA THR A 138 -6.57 -11.49 3.77
C THR A 138 -8.00 -10.95 3.91
N LYS A 139 -8.95 -11.79 4.35
CA LYS A 139 -10.29 -11.38 4.79
C LYS A 139 -10.24 -10.49 6.04
N GLY A 140 -9.35 -10.78 6.99
CA GLY A 140 -9.08 -9.91 8.15
C GLY A 140 -8.63 -8.51 7.74
N LEU A 141 -7.68 -8.43 6.81
CA LEU A 141 -7.20 -7.16 6.24
C LEU A 141 -8.31 -6.42 5.49
N ALA A 142 -9.12 -7.12 4.67
CA ALA A 142 -10.29 -6.54 4.03
C ALA A 142 -11.31 -6.02 5.05
N ALA A 143 -11.52 -6.73 6.16
CA ALA A 143 -12.45 -6.33 7.22
C ALA A 143 -12.03 -5.04 7.93
N LEU A 144 -10.73 -4.75 8.08
CA LEU A 144 -10.27 -3.46 8.62
C LEU A 144 -10.72 -2.31 7.72
N LEU A 145 -10.55 -2.46 6.40
CA LEU A 145 -10.94 -1.44 5.42
C LEU A 145 -12.46 -1.28 5.37
N VAL A 146 -13.21 -2.38 5.26
CA VAL A 146 -14.68 -2.34 5.24
C VAL A 146 -15.23 -1.68 6.50
N ASN A 147 -14.73 -2.03 7.68
CA ASN A 147 -15.23 -1.47 8.94
C ASN A 147 -14.80 0.00 9.15
N GLY A 148 -13.59 0.37 8.71
CA GLY A 148 -13.07 1.74 8.82
C GLY A 148 -13.68 2.73 7.82
N LEU A 149 -14.04 2.27 6.62
CA LEU A 149 -14.41 3.14 5.48
C LEU A 149 -15.91 3.09 5.11
N SER A 150 -16.69 2.11 5.58
CA SER A 150 -18.12 2.01 5.22
C SER A 150 -19.02 2.98 5.99
N GLY A 151 -19.95 3.58 5.25
CA GLY A 151 -20.86 4.63 5.73
C GLY A 151 -20.13 5.95 5.91
N ARG A 152 -19.21 6.29 5.00
CA ARG A 152 -18.47 7.55 4.90
C ARG A 152 -18.74 8.24 3.55
N PRO A 153 -18.67 9.58 3.45
CA PRO A 153 -18.68 10.28 2.17
C PRO A 153 -17.53 9.83 1.26
N VAL A 154 -17.74 9.83 -0.06
CA VAL A 154 -16.72 9.46 -1.05
C VAL A 154 -15.44 10.29 -0.86
N GLN A 155 -15.59 11.58 -0.58
CA GLN A 155 -14.49 12.52 -0.37
C GLN A 155 -13.69 12.26 0.92
N GLU A 156 -14.27 11.62 1.95
CA GLU A 156 -13.50 11.16 3.11
C GLU A 156 -12.63 9.95 2.72
N VAL A 157 -13.19 8.97 2.00
CA VAL A 157 -12.46 7.75 1.63
C VAL A 157 -11.31 8.02 0.65
N LEU A 158 -11.49 8.96 -0.29
CA LEU A 158 -10.44 9.37 -1.22
C LEU A 158 -9.27 10.11 -0.55
N ARG A 159 -9.44 10.67 0.66
CA ARG A 159 -8.38 11.38 1.41
C ARG A 159 -7.52 10.47 2.29
N VAL A 160 -7.86 9.19 2.41
CA VAL A 160 -7.12 8.25 3.25
C VAL A 160 -5.79 7.89 2.58
N SER A 161 -4.67 8.41 3.11
CA SER A 161 -3.33 8.00 2.65
C SER A 161 -3.10 6.52 2.99
N PRO A 162 -2.48 5.72 2.12
CA PRO A 162 -2.13 4.33 2.45
C PRO A 162 -1.20 4.17 3.67
N ASP A 163 -0.55 5.26 4.11
CA ASP A 163 0.37 5.31 5.26
C ASP A 163 -0.23 4.82 6.60
N PHE A 164 -1.56 4.85 6.77
CA PHE A 164 -2.18 4.31 7.99
C PHE A 164 -1.94 2.79 8.16
N ALA A 165 -1.54 2.09 7.09
CA ALA A 165 -1.04 0.71 7.15
C ALA A 165 0.19 0.56 8.08
N VAL A 166 0.96 1.63 8.28
CA VAL A 166 2.05 1.70 9.27
C VAL A 166 1.47 1.93 10.68
N LEU A 167 0.50 2.84 10.82
CA LEU A 167 -0.13 3.20 12.09
C LEU A 167 -0.88 2.02 12.75
N LEU A 168 -1.43 1.10 11.96
CA LEU A 168 -1.99 -0.17 12.46
C LEU A 168 -0.95 -1.07 13.16
N GLY A 169 0.35 -0.82 13.00
CA GLY A 169 1.41 -1.60 13.63
C GLY A 169 1.43 -3.08 13.24
N LEU A 170 0.93 -3.39 12.02
CA LEU A 170 0.84 -4.75 11.46
C LEU A 170 2.02 -5.09 10.53
N GLN A 171 2.80 -4.09 10.08
CA GLN A 171 3.90 -4.27 9.11
C GLN A 171 4.85 -5.40 9.48
N GLN A 172 5.26 -5.49 10.76
CA GLN A 172 6.17 -6.53 11.27
C GLN A 172 5.58 -7.96 11.27
N SER A 173 4.26 -8.10 11.12
CA SER A 173 3.54 -9.39 11.16
C SER A 173 2.94 -9.80 9.81
N LEU A 174 3.05 -8.94 8.79
CA LEU A 174 2.60 -9.20 7.42
C LEU A 174 3.80 -9.48 6.52
N THR A 175 3.64 -10.37 5.55
CA THR A 175 4.63 -10.52 4.48
C THR A 175 4.49 -9.39 3.46
N PRO A 176 5.54 -9.01 2.70
CA PRO A 176 5.46 -7.93 1.71
C PRO A 176 4.29 -8.09 0.72
N SER A 177 4.02 -9.31 0.26
CA SER A 177 2.86 -9.62 -0.60
C SER A 177 1.50 -9.38 0.05
N ARG A 178 1.38 -9.50 1.38
CA ARG A 178 0.14 -9.18 2.13
C ARG A 178 -0.02 -7.68 2.33
N ASN A 179 1.07 -6.94 2.55
CA ASN A 179 1.04 -5.47 2.58
C ASN A 179 0.62 -4.91 1.21
N ASN A 180 1.24 -5.37 0.12
CA ASN A 180 0.84 -4.98 -1.23
C ASN A 180 -0.63 -5.31 -1.55
N GLY A 181 -1.12 -6.48 -1.11
CA GLY A 181 -2.55 -6.80 -1.21
C GLY A 181 -3.46 -5.84 -0.42
N PHE A 182 -3.03 -5.36 0.75
CA PHE A 182 -3.76 -4.37 1.54
C PHE A 182 -3.84 -3.01 0.83
N LEU A 183 -2.72 -2.55 0.26
CA LEU A 183 -2.66 -1.32 -0.54
C LEU A 183 -3.56 -1.42 -1.78
N ASN A 184 -3.56 -2.57 -2.47
CA ASN A 184 -4.43 -2.81 -3.63
C ASN A 184 -5.93 -2.86 -3.26
N MET A 185 -6.28 -3.37 -2.08
CA MET A 185 -7.67 -3.31 -1.58
C MET A 185 -8.12 -1.86 -1.35
N LEU A 186 -7.30 -1.03 -0.71
CA LEU A 186 -7.59 0.39 -0.51
C LEU A 186 -7.76 1.13 -1.84
N LYS A 187 -6.83 0.95 -2.78
CA LYS A 187 -6.88 1.54 -4.13
C LYS A 187 -8.15 1.11 -4.90
N LEU A 188 -8.57 -0.15 -4.80
CA LEU A 188 -9.83 -0.62 -5.38
C LEU A 188 -11.03 0.10 -4.73
N MET A 189 -11.07 0.18 -3.40
CA MET A 189 -12.16 0.80 -2.67
C MET A 189 -12.31 2.29 -2.99
N GLN A 190 -11.20 3.02 -3.11
CA GLN A 190 -11.14 4.41 -3.53
C GLN A 190 -11.66 4.58 -4.97
N ARG A 191 -11.17 3.77 -5.92
CA ARG A 191 -11.69 3.76 -7.31
C ARG A 191 -13.21 3.53 -7.34
N LYS A 192 -13.70 2.50 -6.64
CA LYS A 192 -15.14 2.18 -6.64
C LYS A 192 -16.01 3.24 -6.00
N ALA A 193 -15.51 4.04 -5.06
CA ALA A 193 -16.24 5.17 -4.49
C ALA A 193 -16.35 6.33 -5.49
N LEU A 194 -15.28 6.63 -6.22
CA LEU A 194 -15.27 7.65 -7.28
C LEU A 194 -16.19 7.26 -8.45
N GLU A 195 -16.21 5.99 -8.85
CA GLU A 195 -17.15 5.46 -9.85
C GLU A 195 -18.61 5.73 -9.46
N LEU A 196 -19.00 5.40 -8.23
CA LEU A 196 -20.36 5.61 -7.71
C LEU A 196 -20.76 7.09 -7.65
N LEU A 197 -19.82 8.00 -7.36
CA LEU A 197 -20.08 9.44 -7.38
C LEU A 197 -20.40 9.93 -8.79
N ILE A 198 -19.57 9.55 -9.77
CA ILE A 198 -19.73 9.91 -11.18
C ILE A 198 -21.03 9.31 -11.78
N GLU A 199 -21.42 8.11 -11.33
CA GLU A 199 -22.69 7.48 -11.71
C GLU A 199 -23.90 8.23 -11.13
N ALA A 200 -23.83 8.70 -9.88
CA ALA A 200 -24.90 9.46 -9.24
C ALA A 200 -25.08 10.88 -9.84
N GLU A 201 -23.97 11.55 -10.17
CA GLU A 201 -23.99 12.85 -10.86
C GLU A 201 -24.68 12.74 -12.23
N LYS A 202 -24.26 11.78 -13.06
CA LYS A 202 -24.88 11.50 -14.38
C LYS A 202 -26.35 11.11 -14.30
N GLY A 203 -26.76 10.39 -13.25
CA GLY A 203 -28.17 10.07 -13.00
C GLY A 203 -29.04 11.29 -12.72
N SER A 204 -28.45 12.38 -12.19
CA SER A 204 -29.15 13.59 -11.78
C SER A 204 -29.44 14.54 -12.94
N GLU A 205 -28.55 14.61 -13.95
CA GLU A 205 -28.72 15.49 -15.12
C GLU A 205 -29.81 14.99 -16.09
N SER A 206 -30.18 13.71 -16.04
CA SER A 206 -31.18 13.10 -16.93
C SER A 206 -32.64 13.51 -16.65
N SER A 207 -32.89 14.45 -15.73
CA SER A 207 -34.24 14.90 -15.31
C SER A 207 -34.50 16.40 -15.55
N GLY A 208 -33.92 17.00 -16.58
CA GLY A 208 -34.22 18.36 -17.07
C GLY A 208 -34.78 18.34 -18.50
N ASN A 209 -36.05 18.72 -18.69
CA ASN A 209 -36.75 18.44 -19.95
C ASN A 209 -36.82 19.63 -20.93
N GLY A 210 -35.93 19.61 -21.93
CA GLY A 210 -36.23 19.97 -23.33
C GLY A 210 -36.48 21.44 -23.74
N GLN A 211 -35.68 21.91 -24.69
CA GLN A 211 -36.14 22.78 -25.79
C GLN A 211 -35.31 22.46 -27.05
N ILE A 212 -35.98 22.29 -28.19
CA ILE A 212 -35.33 22.00 -29.48
C ILE A 212 -34.98 23.31 -30.19
N VAL A 213 -33.76 23.43 -30.70
CA VAL A 213 -33.46 24.21 -31.91
C VAL A 213 -32.44 23.42 -32.75
N ASN A 214 -32.80 23.09 -33.98
CA ASN A 214 -31.82 22.64 -34.98
C ASN A 214 -31.22 23.89 -35.64
N ASP A 215 -29.94 23.87 -35.97
CA ASP A 215 -29.50 24.47 -37.23
C ASP A 215 -28.34 23.65 -37.84
N ASN A 216 -28.33 23.56 -39.16
CA ASN A 216 -27.31 22.90 -39.97
C ASN A 216 -26.71 23.96 -40.89
N SER A 217 -25.41 24.20 -40.80
CA SER A 217 -24.71 24.96 -41.85
C SER A 217 -23.35 24.37 -42.14
N GLU A 218 -22.97 24.44 -43.42
CA GLU A 218 -22.00 23.57 -44.05
C GLU A 218 -20.56 24.10 -44.01
N ASN A 219 -19.63 23.22 -44.37
CA ASN A 219 -18.34 23.48 -45.02
C ASN A 219 -17.87 24.94 -45.15
N THR A 220 -16.64 25.19 -44.70
CA THR A 220 -15.68 25.80 -45.64
C THR A 220 -14.26 25.28 -45.41
N SER A 221 -13.72 24.60 -46.42
CA SER A 221 -12.30 24.32 -46.54
C SER A 221 -11.56 25.57 -47.00
N LEU A 222 -10.41 25.89 -46.41
CA LEU A 222 -9.39 26.73 -47.04
C LEU A 222 -8.00 26.11 -46.86
N ASP A 223 -7.11 26.46 -47.77
CA ASP A 223 -5.88 25.73 -48.10
C ASP A 223 -4.69 26.70 -48.25
N SER A 224 -3.50 26.10 -48.41
CA SER A 224 -2.33 26.60 -49.14
C SER A 224 -1.22 27.36 -48.38
N LYS A 225 0.00 26.89 -48.70
CA LYS A 225 1.35 27.49 -48.55
C LYS A 225 1.99 27.33 -47.17
N VAL A 226 3.08 26.57 -46.97
CA VAL A 226 4.32 26.31 -47.75
C VAL A 226 5.29 27.48 -47.75
N ASP A 227 6.46 27.25 -47.15
CA ASP A 227 7.77 27.75 -47.58
C ASP A 227 8.85 26.70 -47.19
N GLU A 228 9.83 26.46 -48.07
CA GLU A 228 10.95 25.53 -47.86
C GLU A 228 12.30 26.28 -47.84
N ASN A 229 13.17 25.95 -46.87
CA ASN A 229 14.63 25.85 -47.03
C ASN A 229 15.20 25.24 -45.72
N SER A 230 15.74 24.02 -45.65
CA SER A 230 16.83 23.35 -46.39
C SER A 230 18.24 23.82 -45.99
N GLY A 231 19.09 22.87 -45.59
CA GLY A 231 20.43 23.09 -44.99
C GLY A 231 20.78 22.02 -43.92
N VAL A 232 21.03 20.72 -44.22
CA VAL A 232 22.21 20.13 -44.90
C VAL A 232 23.50 20.30 -44.06
N VAL A 233 24.22 19.25 -43.59
CA VAL A 233 24.04 17.77 -43.69
C VAL A 233 24.96 17.01 -42.68
N SER A 234 24.63 15.74 -42.37
CA SER A 234 25.51 14.70 -41.75
C SER A 234 26.00 14.89 -40.30
N SER A 235 26.40 13.83 -39.55
CA SER A 235 26.55 12.40 -39.92
C SER A 235 26.11 11.42 -38.82
N SER A 236 25.57 10.29 -39.27
CA SER A 236 25.12 9.08 -38.56
C SER A 236 26.01 8.52 -37.44
N GLN A 237 25.36 7.91 -36.43
CA GLN A 237 25.73 6.57 -35.93
C GLN A 237 24.47 5.83 -35.42
N ASN A 238 24.50 4.49 -35.48
CA ASN A 238 23.34 3.65 -35.17
C ASN A 238 23.25 3.31 -33.67
N GLY A 239 22.06 3.44 -33.09
CA GLY A 239 21.68 2.91 -31.78
C GLY A 239 20.17 2.72 -31.72
N SER A 240 19.69 1.54 -31.30
CA SER A 240 18.25 1.23 -31.22
C SER A 240 17.67 1.70 -29.89
N GLU A 241 17.39 3.00 -29.79
CA GLU A 241 16.78 3.61 -28.61
C GLU A 241 15.25 3.77 -28.77
N GLU A 242 14.49 2.82 -28.23
CA GLU A 242 13.05 3.01 -27.97
C GLU A 242 12.74 2.83 -26.48
N ARG A 243 12.06 3.83 -25.90
CA ARG A 243 11.32 3.77 -24.62
C ARG A 243 12.12 3.45 -23.34
N SER A 244 13.18 4.21 -23.06
CA SER A 244 13.87 4.23 -21.75
C SER A 244 13.85 5.59 -21.03
N SER A 245 13.26 6.63 -21.63
CA SER A 245 13.36 8.05 -21.24
C SER A 245 12.49 8.50 -20.05
N GLY A 246 12.20 7.60 -19.09
CA GLY A 246 11.26 7.87 -17.99
C GLY A 246 11.48 7.12 -16.68
N LEU A 247 12.60 6.41 -16.51
CA LEU A 247 12.96 5.74 -15.26
C LEU A 247 14.13 6.44 -14.58
N GLY A 248 14.12 6.51 -13.25
CA GLY A 248 15.20 7.05 -12.43
C GLY A 248 16.19 5.97 -11.98
N SER A 249 16.97 6.29 -10.94
CA SER A 249 18.08 5.43 -10.48
C SER A 249 17.59 4.06 -10.00
N ARG A 250 16.43 4.00 -9.34
CA ARG A 250 15.82 2.76 -8.84
C ARG A 250 15.11 2.01 -9.96
N GLY A 251 14.39 2.69 -10.84
CA GLY A 251 13.71 2.06 -11.98
C GLY A 251 14.70 1.33 -12.88
N MET A 252 15.88 1.92 -13.12
CA MET A 252 16.99 1.26 -13.81
C MET A 252 17.49 0.01 -13.06
N ARG A 253 17.82 0.12 -11.76
CA ARG A 253 18.27 -1.05 -10.96
C ARG A 253 17.24 -2.17 -10.88
N ILE A 254 15.96 -1.85 -10.78
CA ILE A 254 14.86 -2.82 -10.83
C ILE A 254 14.83 -3.51 -12.19
N LYS A 255 14.87 -2.75 -13.29
CA LYS A 255 14.88 -3.27 -14.65
C LYS A 255 16.07 -4.21 -14.88
N GLU A 256 17.30 -3.74 -14.69
CA GLU A 256 18.53 -4.52 -14.87
C GLU A 256 18.53 -5.83 -14.07
N LYS A 257 18.04 -5.79 -12.82
CA LYS A 257 17.99 -6.96 -11.95
C LYS A 257 16.95 -7.97 -12.40
N LEU A 258 15.79 -7.54 -12.89
CA LEU A 258 14.77 -8.43 -13.45
C LEU A 258 15.21 -9.01 -14.80
N GLU A 259 15.86 -8.22 -15.66
CA GLU A 259 16.42 -8.70 -16.94
C GLU A 259 17.45 -9.79 -16.72
N ARG A 260 18.44 -9.54 -15.84
CA ARG A 260 19.55 -10.45 -15.57
C ARG A 260 19.16 -11.75 -14.84
N GLU A 261 18.15 -11.70 -13.98
CA GLU A 261 17.78 -12.84 -13.11
C GLU A 261 16.55 -13.64 -13.63
N LEU A 262 15.75 -13.08 -14.55
CA LEU A 262 14.57 -13.75 -15.10
C LEU A 262 14.58 -13.96 -16.62
N SER A 263 15.55 -13.40 -17.35
CA SER A 263 15.65 -13.47 -18.83
C SER A 263 14.28 -13.29 -19.54
N PRO A 264 13.54 -12.19 -19.25
CA PRO A 264 12.19 -11.99 -19.76
C PRO A 264 12.18 -11.78 -21.28
N ILE A 265 11.12 -12.25 -21.94
CA ILE A 265 10.85 -11.93 -23.36
C ILE A 265 10.09 -10.60 -23.50
N GLU A 266 9.48 -10.12 -22.42
CA GLU A 266 8.74 -8.87 -22.33
C GLU A 266 8.86 -8.35 -20.89
N LEU A 267 9.35 -7.12 -20.73
CA LEU A 267 9.47 -6.47 -19.42
C LEU A 267 9.05 -4.99 -19.55
N GLU A 268 7.98 -4.64 -18.84
CA GLU A 268 7.57 -3.25 -18.64
C GLU A 268 7.79 -2.89 -17.17
N VAL A 269 8.53 -1.81 -16.92
CA VAL A 269 8.75 -1.19 -15.61
C VAL A 269 8.24 0.24 -15.72
N GLU A 270 7.23 0.59 -14.94
CA GLU A 270 6.62 1.92 -14.88
C GLU A 270 6.72 2.44 -13.44
N ASP A 271 7.38 3.58 -13.24
CA ASP A 271 7.25 4.32 -11.98
C ASP A 271 5.88 4.99 -11.92
N VAL A 272 5.08 4.66 -10.91
CA VAL A 272 3.77 5.27 -10.65
C VAL A 272 3.76 6.10 -9.37
N SER A 273 4.93 6.46 -8.85
CA SER A 273 5.07 7.29 -7.65
C SER A 273 4.46 8.68 -7.83
N TYR A 274 4.39 9.19 -9.07
CA TYR A 274 3.69 10.43 -9.39
C TYR A 274 2.18 10.39 -9.05
N GLN A 275 1.56 9.19 -9.03
CA GLN A 275 0.16 9.02 -8.60
C GLN A 275 -0.04 9.22 -7.09
N HIS A 276 1.06 9.40 -6.35
CA HIS A 276 1.10 9.75 -4.92
C HIS A 276 1.90 11.04 -4.67
N ALA A 277 2.31 11.76 -5.71
CA ALA A 277 3.03 13.02 -5.59
C ALA A 277 2.11 14.15 -5.09
N GLY A 278 2.47 14.68 -3.91
CA GLY A 278 1.62 15.59 -3.12
C GLY A 278 1.74 15.28 -1.63
N HIS A 279 2.00 14.01 -1.28
CA HIS A 279 2.33 13.58 0.08
C HIS A 279 3.86 13.51 0.30
N ALA A 280 4.29 13.46 1.57
CA ALA A 280 5.64 13.85 1.99
C ALA A 280 6.81 12.99 1.45
N GLY A 281 6.55 11.76 0.97
CA GLY A 281 7.59 10.80 0.54
C GLY A 281 8.46 11.25 -0.65
N VAL A 282 8.04 12.26 -1.40
CA VAL A 282 8.77 12.80 -2.57
C VAL A 282 10.01 13.64 -2.17
N ARG A 283 10.15 14.03 -0.89
CA ARG A 283 11.29 14.85 -0.42
C ARG A 283 12.30 14.02 0.38
N GLY A 284 13.19 13.33 -0.34
CA GLY A 284 14.34 12.62 0.25
C GLY A 284 14.63 11.24 -0.36
N SER A 285 13.70 10.71 -1.15
CA SER A 285 13.93 9.64 -2.12
C SER A 285 14.12 10.23 -3.53
N ASP A 286 14.52 9.42 -4.50
CA ASP A 286 14.53 9.78 -5.94
C ASP A 286 13.11 9.93 -6.53
N GLY A 287 12.07 10.08 -5.69
CA GLY A 287 10.64 10.01 -6.05
C GLY A 287 10.14 8.57 -6.20
N GLU A 288 10.96 7.70 -6.79
CA GLU A 288 10.70 6.30 -7.13
C GLU A 288 10.41 5.41 -5.89
N THR A 289 9.14 5.31 -5.51
CA THR A 289 8.64 4.57 -4.34
C THR A 289 7.61 3.50 -4.68
N HIS A 290 7.00 3.54 -5.88
CA HIS A 290 5.90 2.67 -6.30
C HIS A 290 6.06 2.29 -7.79
N PHE A 291 6.11 0.99 -8.10
CA PHE A 291 6.22 0.53 -9.50
C PHE A 291 5.12 -0.43 -9.91
N ASN A 292 4.71 -0.31 -11.18
CA ASN A 292 4.05 -1.39 -11.90
C ASN A 292 5.11 -2.21 -12.65
N LEU A 293 5.04 -3.53 -12.52
CA LEU A 293 5.92 -4.49 -13.19
C LEU A 293 5.08 -5.48 -14.00
N ARG A 294 5.25 -5.48 -15.32
CA ARG A 294 4.75 -6.57 -16.19
C ARG A 294 5.94 -7.36 -16.71
N ILE A 295 5.92 -8.66 -16.48
CA ILE A 295 7.05 -9.56 -16.72
C ILE A 295 6.53 -10.83 -17.40
N VAL A 296 7.03 -11.12 -18.60
CA VAL A 296 6.75 -12.37 -19.32
C VAL A 296 8.06 -13.16 -19.44
N SER A 297 8.12 -14.33 -18.82
CA SER A 297 9.32 -15.18 -18.81
C SER A 297 9.00 -16.67 -18.75
N LYS A 298 9.86 -17.48 -19.41
CA LYS A 298 9.89 -18.94 -19.27
C LYS A 298 10.22 -19.39 -17.85
N GLU A 299 10.91 -18.55 -17.07
CA GLU A 299 11.14 -18.79 -15.64
C GLU A 299 9.86 -18.80 -14.79
N PHE A 300 8.69 -18.53 -15.36
CA PHE A 300 7.41 -18.68 -14.67
C PHE A 300 6.67 -20.00 -14.99
N GLU A 301 7.22 -20.84 -15.87
CA GLU A 301 6.68 -22.16 -16.21
C GLU A 301 6.72 -23.12 -15.01
N GLY A 302 5.67 -23.94 -14.85
CA GLY A 302 5.48 -24.82 -13.69
C GLY A 302 5.28 -24.12 -12.33
N LYS A 303 5.45 -22.79 -12.25
CA LYS A 303 5.33 -21.98 -11.03
C LYS A 303 3.95 -21.33 -10.99
N SER A 304 3.19 -21.54 -9.90
CA SER A 304 1.91 -20.85 -9.68
C SER A 304 2.11 -19.35 -9.47
N LEU A 305 1.09 -18.52 -9.72
CA LEU A 305 1.14 -17.06 -9.54
C LEU A 305 1.79 -16.64 -8.21
N VAL A 306 1.44 -17.31 -7.11
CA VAL A 306 2.02 -17.09 -5.78
C VAL A 306 3.53 -17.34 -5.74
N LYS A 307 4.03 -18.39 -6.40
CA LYS A 307 5.47 -18.67 -6.51
C LYS A 307 6.17 -17.64 -7.40
N ARG A 308 5.56 -17.21 -8.51
CA ARG A 308 6.10 -16.17 -9.41
C ARG A 308 6.26 -14.84 -8.69
N HIS A 309 5.21 -14.38 -8.01
CA HIS A 309 5.25 -13.13 -7.25
C HIS A 309 6.29 -13.20 -6.13
N ARG A 310 6.37 -14.32 -5.39
CA ARG A 310 7.43 -14.53 -4.39
C ARG A 310 8.84 -14.44 -4.98
N LEU A 311 9.09 -15.03 -6.15
CA LEU A 311 10.39 -14.94 -6.83
C LEU A 311 10.74 -13.48 -7.15
N VAL A 312 9.82 -12.71 -7.74
CA VAL A 312 10.01 -11.28 -8.03
C VAL A 312 10.28 -10.48 -6.75
N TYR A 313 9.50 -10.71 -5.67
CA TYR A 313 9.74 -10.07 -4.38
C TYR A 313 11.12 -10.42 -3.79
N SER A 314 11.55 -11.68 -3.85
CA SER A 314 12.88 -12.10 -3.36
C SER A 314 14.03 -11.51 -4.17
N LEU A 315 13.85 -11.26 -5.47
CA LEU A 315 14.85 -10.55 -6.28
C LEU A 315 14.92 -9.06 -5.90
N LEU A 316 13.78 -8.42 -5.61
CA LEU A 316 13.71 -6.98 -5.33
C LEU A 316 13.78 -6.60 -3.84
N ASP A 317 14.04 -7.56 -2.95
CA ASP A 317 14.04 -7.37 -1.49
C ASP A 317 14.99 -6.25 -1.02
N GLY A 318 16.16 -6.11 -1.66
CA GLY A 318 17.11 -5.03 -1.38
C GLY A 318 16.63 -3.62 -1.77
N GLU A 319 15.69 -3.50 -2.72
CA GLU A 319 15.04 -2.22 -3.02
C GLU A 319 13.90 -1.94 -2.01
N LEU A 320 13.16 -2.97 -1.59
CA LEU A 320 12.15 -2.85 -0.52
C LEU A 320 12.79 -2.36 0.78
N GLN A 321 13.94 -2.93 1.15
CA GLN A 321 14.73 -2.50 2.31
C GLN A 321 15.29 -1.07 2.17
N SER A 322 15.54 -0.58 0.95
CA SER A 322 16.03 0.78 0.70
C SER A 322 14.91 1.82 0.48
N GLY A 323 13.64 1.46 0.71
CA GLY A 323 12.50 2.39 0.61
C GLY A 323 11.73 2.34 -0.70
N LEU A 324 11.64 1.18 -1.36
CA LEU A 324 10.57 0.86 -2.30
C LEU A 324 9.34 0.41 -1.49
N HIS A 325 8.22 1.13 -1.61
CA HIS A 325 7.06 0.94 -0.73
C HIS A 325 6.05 -0.09 -1.27
N ALA A 326 5.85 -0.14 -2.59
CA ALA A 326 4.89 -1.07 -3.20
C ALA A 326 5.26 -1.51 -4.62
N LEU A 327 4.79 -2.70 -4.99
CA LEU A 327 4.91 -3.33 -6.31
C LEU A 327 3.57 -3.91 -6.76
N SER A 328 3.05 -3.41 -7.88
CA SER A 328 2.05 -4.13 -8.66
C SER A 328 2.76 -5.08 -9.63
N ILE A 329 2.38 -6.35 -9.67
CA ILE A 329 3.11 -7.39 -10.42
C ILE A 329 2.14 -8.16 -11.32
N VAL A 330 2.46 -8.26 -12.60
CA VAL A 330 1.82 -9.13 -13.60
C VAL A 330 2.88 -10.08 -14.16
N ALA A 331 2.94 -11.31 -13.61
CA ALA A 331 3.98 -12.30 -13.94
C ALA A 331 3.42 -13.49 -14.75
N LYS A 332 3.77 -13.58 -16.04
CA LYS A 332 3.20 -14.54 -17.01
C LYS A 332 4.23 -15.43 -17.71
N THR A 333 3.84 -16.63 -18.15
CA THR A 333 4.61 -17.38 -19.14
C THR A 333 4.33 -16.86 -20.57
N PRO A 334 5.19 -17.16 -21.57
CA PRO A 334 4.91 -16.80 -22.97
C PRO A 334 3.57 -17.35 -23.46
N SER A 335 3.26 -18.60 -23.14
CA SER A 335 2.01 -19.27 -23.53
C SER A 335 0.74 -18.64 -22.91
N GLU A 336 0.86 -17.91 -21.78
CA GLU A 336 -0.23 -17.13 -21.17
C GLU A 336 -0.42 -15.73 -21.80
N VAL A 337 0.42 -15.37 -22.77
CA VAL A 337 0.30 -14.19 -23.61
C VAL A 337 -0.18 -14.59 -25.01
N GLU A 338 0.37 -15.67 -25.57
CA GLU A 338 0.01 -16.22 -26.89
C GLU A 338 -1.42 -16.77 -26.97
N ALA A 339 -1.97 -17.28 -25.86
CA ALA A 339 -3.30 -17.89 -25.82
C ALA A 339 -4.46 -16.88 -25.60
N LYS A 340 -4.37 -15.65 -26.12
CA LYS A 340 -5.27 -14.55 -25.74
C LYS A 340 -5.52 -13.49 -26.82
#